data_AF-A0A257T8Q7-F1
#
_entry.id   AF-A0A257T8Q7-F1
#
_cell.length_a   1.000
_cell.length_b   1.000
_cell.length_c   1.000
_cell.angle_alpha   90.00
_cell.angle_beta   90.00
_cell.angle_gamma   90.00
#
_symmetry.space_group_name_H-M   'P 1'
#
loop_
_entity.id
_entity.type
_entity.pdbx_description
1 polymer ?
#
loop_
_entity_poly.entity_id
_entity_poly.type
_entity_poly.pdbx_seq_one_letter_code
_entity_poly.pdbx_strand_id
1 'polypeptide(L)'
;MKARGVSRGVRLFQPLAARDRCEQQAHDGTATLSRNVVQHAHSIARQIRARAVLIYADAIGDEDELRRLLGAVNYRTILITRSSENVQRPDCEDCTWVAVPDVHMTRTGQVKMALLSCLAKGVLDAADRVVCLTGIDGSSTIDTLMVLDLGTEPELFAMSGGFALGGGIRFDVFERAVSLATQLAVEGREGRPVGLIIVLGDSENVQA
;
A
#
# COMPACT_ATOMS: atom_id res chain seq x y z
N MET A 1 37.78 42.81 -34.18
CA MET A 1 36.85 43.93 -33.86
C MET A 1 35.48 43.53 -34.38
N LYS A 2 34.35 43.51 -33.65
CA LYS A 2 34.01 43.75 -32.24
C LYS A 2 32.61 43.11 -32.05
N ALA A 3 32.41 42.43 -30.92
CA ALA A 3 31.15 41.76 -30.57
C ALA A 3 30.04 42.74 -30.14
N ARG A 4 28.78 42.35 -30.36
CA ARG A 4 27.54 42.74 -29.64
C ARG A 4 26.51 41.62 -29.89
N GLY A 5 25.90 40.90 -28.95
CA GLY A 5 25.82 41.07 -27.51
C GLY A 5 24.56 41.84 -27.10
N VAL A 6 23.39 41.19 -27.06
CA VAL A 6 22.28 41.54 -26.14
C VAL A 6 21.68 40.24 -25.61
N SER A 7 21.49 40.24 -24.30
CA SER A 7 21.19 39.13 -23.42
C SER A 7 19.81 39.34 -22.78
N ARG A 8 19.26 38.25 -22.22
CA ARG A 8 18.37 38.16 -21.04
C ARG A 8 16.88 38.48 -21.18
N GLY A 9 16.12 37.45 -20.81
CA GLY A 9 14.74 37.55 -20.32
C GLY A 9 14.26 36.25 -19.69
N VAL A 10 15.08 35.57 -18.89
CA VAL A 10 14.62 34.48 -18.00
C VAL A 10 13.71 35.12 -16.95
N ARG A 11 12.40 34.93 -17.04
CA ARG A 11 11.48 35.20 -15.93
C ARG A 11 11.49 33.99 -15.00
N LEU A 12 12.41 33.99 -14.04
CA LEU A 12 12.39 33.05 -12.93
C LEU A 12 12.36 33.83 -11.62
N PHE A 13 11.19 34.33 -11.23
CA PHE A 13 10.87 34.68 -9.85
C PHE A 13 9.35 34.64 -9.68
N GLN A 14 8.83 33.44 -9.43
CA GLN A 14 7.52 33.29 -8.80
C GLN A 14 7.72 33.53 -7.29
N PRO A 15 6.92 34.39 -6.63
CA PRO A 15 7.13 34.69 -5.21
C PRO A 15 6.95 33.42 -4.37
N LEU A 16 7.83 33.19 -3.38
CA LEU A 16 7.76 32.07 -2.44
C LEU A 16 6.35 31.91 -1.84
N ALA A 17 5.70 33.01 -1.47
CA ALA A 17 4.33 33.02 -0.94
C ALA A 17 3.23 32.53 -1.91
N ALA A 18 3.47 32.53 -3.23
CA ALA A 18 2.55 31.97 -4.21
C ALA A 18 2.74 30.46 -4.38
N ARG A 19 3.95 29.94 -4.12
CA ARG A 19 4.23 28.50 -4.04
C ARG A 19 3.61 27.91 -2.77
N ASP A 20 3.83 28.56 -1.63
CA ASP A 20 3.28 28.12 -0.34
C ASP A 20 1.74 28.00 -0.36
N ARG A 21 1.05 28.98 -0.96
CA ARG A 21 -0.43 28.93 -1.10
C ARG A 21 -0.91 27.83 -2.05
N CYS A 22 -0.20 27.57 -3.14
CA CYS A 22 -0.58 26.53 -4.10
C CYS A 22 -0.34 25.14 -3.53
N GLU A 23 0.76 24.96 -2.79
CA GLU A 23 1.08 23.74 -2.03
C GLU A 23 0.07 23.49 -0.91
N GLN A 24 -0.31 24.52 -0.15
CA GLN A 24 -1.34 24.43 0.89
C GLN A 24 -2.74 24.11 0.32
N GLN A 25 -3.13 24.72 -0.79
CA GLN A 25 -4.41 24.42 -1.47
C GLN A 25 -4.45 23.01 -2.06
N ALA A 26 -3.32 22.51 -2.60
CA ALA A 26 -3.22 21.14 -3.09
C ALA A 26 -3.26 20.11 -1.95
N HIS A 27 -2.64 20.42 -0.81
CA HIS A 27 -2.67 19.58 0.39
C HIS A 27 -4.09 19.49 1.00
N ASP A 28 -4.81 20.62 1.06
CA ASP A 28 -6.19 20.67 1.56
C ASP A 28 -7.18 19.88 0.65
N GLY A 29 -7.00 20.00 -0.67
CA GLY A 29 -7.79 19.24 -1.65
C GLY A 29 -7.56 17.71 -1.59
N THR A 30 -6.32 17.28 -1.36
CA THR A 30 -5.96 15.84 -1.28
C THR A 30 -6.39 15.19 0.04
N ALA A 31 -6.30 15.93 1.16
CA ALA A 31 -6.87 15.50 2.44
C ALA A 31 -8.40 15.37 2.35
N THR A 32 -9.06 16.34 1.70
CA THR A 32 -10.51 16.30 1.45
C THR A 32 -10.90 15.11 0.58
N LEU A 33 -10.14 14.79 -0.47
CA LEU A 33 -10.36 13.60 -1.29
C LEU A 33 -10.27 12.32 -0.47
N SER A 34 -9.17 12.14 0.28
CA SER A 34 -8.93 10.95 1.11
C SER A 34 -10.07 10.72 2.09
N ARG A 35 -10.53 11.79 2.76
CA ARG A 35 -11.67 11.76 3.67
C ARG A 35 -12.96 11.33 3.00
N ASN A 36 -13.27 11.88 1.83
CA ASN A 36 -14.46 11.49 1.08
C ASN A 36 -14.41 10.03 0.64
N VAL A 37 -13.26 9.55 0.15
CA VAL A 37 -13.08 8.15 -0.23
C VAL A 37 -13.30 7.22 0.97
N VAL A 38 -12.65 7.49 2.10
CA VAL A 38 -12.79 6.71 3.34
C VAL A 38 -14.24 6.71 3.83
N GLN A 39 -14.90 7.87 3.83
CA GLN A 39 -16.29 8.00 4.27
C GLN A 39 -17.26 7.18 3.40
N HIS A 40 -17.08 7.18 2.07
CA HIS A 40 -17.96 6.42 1.16
C HIS A 40 -17.65 4.92 1.19
N ALA A 41 -16.38 4.54 1.41
CA ALA A 41 -15.96 3.15 1.54
C ALA A 41 -16.73 2.41 2.63
N HIS A 42 -17.01 3.09 3.75
CA HIS A 42 -17.80 2.56 4.84
C HIS A 42 -19.22 2.15 4.42
N SER A 43 -19.90 3.01 3.64
CA SER A 43 -21.24 2.72 3.13
C SER A 43 -21.22 1.49 2.22
N ILE A 44 -20.22 1.41 1.33
CA ILE A 44 -20.04 0.27 0.42
C ILE A 44 -19.78 -1.01 1.22
N ALA A 45 -18.86 -0.97 2.19
CA ALA A 45 -18.51 -2.12 3.04
C ALA A 45 -19.73 -2.68 3.77
N ARG A 46 -20.59 -1.82 4.32
CA ARG A 46 -21.84 -2.24 4.96
C ARG A 46 -22.83 -2.88 3.97
N GLN A 47 -23.02 -2.28 2.80
CA GLN A 47 -23.98 -2.77 1.80
C GLN A 47 -23.60 -4.15 1.26
N ILE A 48 -22.31 -4.38 1.01
CA ILE A 48 -21.83 -5.67 0.48
C ILE A 48 -21.55 -6.70 1.57
N ARG A 49 -21.69 -6.32 2.85
CA ARG A 49 -21.31 -7.10 4.04
C ARG A 49 -19.85 -7.55 3.98
N ALA A 50 -18.95 -6.60 3.73
CA ALA A 50 -17.52 -6.86 3.75
C ALA A 50 -17.09 -7.41 5.12
N ARG A 51 -16.06 -8.25 5.14
CA ARG A 51 -15.40 -8.65 6.38
C ARG A 51 -14.73 -7.47 7.08
N ALA A 52 -14.08 -6.62 6.29
CA ALA A 52 -13.30 -5.49 6.77
C ALA A 52 -13.10 -4.43 5.68
N VAL A 53 -12.74 -3.21 6.11
CA VAL A 53 -12.12 -2.19 5.27
C VAL A 53 -10.61 -2.25 5.50
N LEU A 54 -9.85 -2.45 4.44
CA LEU A 54 -8.39 -2.47 4.46
C LEU A 54 -7.88 -1.11 4.01
N ILE A 55 -6.99 -0.50 4.79
CA ILE A 55 -6.44 0.84 4.50
C ILE A 55 -4.92 0.77 4.54
N TYR A 56 -4.27 1.23 3.46
CA TYR A 56 -2.82 1.42 3.46
C TYR A 56 -2.46 2.66 4.27
N ALA A 57 -2.08 2.47 5.53
CA ALA A 57 -1.82 3.55 6.48
C ALA A 57 -0.68 4.46 6.03
N ASP A 58 0.33 3.91 5.34
CA ASP A 58 1.44 4.71 4.78
C ASP A 58 1.01 5.65 3.65
N ALA A 59 -0.22 5.50 3.12
CA ALA A 59 -0.82 6.46 2.20
C ALA A 59 -1.45 7.66 2.93
N ILE A 60 -1.33 7.74 4.26
CA ILE A 60 -1.79 8.86 5.09
C ILE A 60 -0.55 9.44 5.79
N GLY A 61 -0.18 10.65 5.42
CA GLY A 61 1.12 11.24 5.82
C GLY A 61 1.18 11.78 7.25
N ASP A 62 0.07 11.82 7.97
CA ASP A 62 -0.04 12.39 9.32
C ASP A 62 -0.84 11.46 10.24
N GLU A 63 -0.33 11.22 11.45
CA GLU A 63 -1.01 10.41 12.47
C GLU A 63 -2.33 11.03 12.92
N ASP A 64 -2.41 12.36 13.02
CA ASP A 64 -3.66 13.03 13.40
C ASP A 64 -4.71 12.89 12.31
N GLU A 65 -4.32 12.97 11.03
CA GLU A 65 -5.23 12.68 9.93
C GLU A 65 -5.65 11.20 9.91
N LEU A 66 -4.74 10.26 10.17
CA LEU A 66 -5.09 8.85 10.31
C LEU A 66 -6.11 8.64 11.44
N ARG A 67 -5.90 9.23 12.62
CA ARG A 67 -6.86 9.18 13.74
C ARG A 67 -8.22 9.77 13.35
N ARG A 68 -8.24 10.90 12.66
CA ARG A 68 -9.49 11.54 12.19
C ARG A 68 -10.22 10.66 11.18
N LEU A 69 -9.51 10.05 10.24
CA LEU A 69 -10.09 9.14 9.25
C LEU A 69 -10.61 7.87 9.92
N LEU A 70 -9.86 7.29 10.86
CA LEU A 70 -10.29 6.13 11.65
C LEU A 70 -11.52 6.43 12.50
N GLY A 71 -11.59 7.61 13.13
CA GLY A 71 -12.77 8.04 13.88
C GLY A 71 -14.03 8.21 13.01
N ALA A 72 -13.87 8.43 11.70
CA ALA A 72 -14.99 8.46 10.75
C ALA A 72 -15.42 7.06 10.28
N VAL A 73 -14.57 6.04 10.48
CA VAL A 73 -14.85 4.65 10.09
C VAL A 73 -15.41 3.89 11.28
N ASN A 74 -16.70 3.56 11.22
CA ASN A 74 -17.35 2.69 12.20
C ASN A 74 -17.54 1.28 11.62
N TYR A 75 -16.41 0.67 11.24
CA TYR A 75 -16.34 -0.67 10.66
C TYR A 75 -15.01 -1.33 11.04
N ARG A 76 -14.99 -2.65 11.06
CA ARG A 76 -13.76 -3.42 11.26
C ARG A 76 -12.71 -2.99 10.23
N THR A 77 -11.57 -2.51 10.71
CA THR A 77 -10.54 -1.91 9.86
C THR A 77 -9.23 -2.67 9.97
N ILE A 78 -8.60 -2.95 8.83
CA ILE A 78 -7.25 -3.54 8.77
C ILE A 78 -6.30 -2.47 8.25
N LEU A 79 -5.33 -2.09 9.07
CA LEU A 79 -4.33 -1.08 8.76
C LEU A 79 -3.05 -1.75 8.25
N ILE A 80 -2.66 -1.41 7.03
CA ILE A 80 -1.48 -1.94 6.37
C ILE A 80 -0.34 -0.94 6.46
N THR A 81 0.84 -1.40 6.85
CA THR A 81 2.02 -0.54 6.94
C THR A 81 3.28 -1.30 6.53
N ARG A 82 4.25 -0.59 5.94
CA ARG A 82 5.59 -1.12 5.67
C ARG A 82 6.51 -1.12 6.89
N SER A 83 6.13 -0.36 7.93
CA SER A 83 6.92 -0.31 9.16
C SER A 83 6.63 -1.54 10.02
N SER A 84 7.61 -2.43 10.12
CA SER A 84 7.44 -3.69 10.84
C SER A 84 7.28 -3.48 12.35
N GLU A 85 8.02 -2.55 12.98
CA GLU A 85 8.02 -2.39 14.43
C GLU A 85 8.35 -0.94 14.85
N ASN A 86 7.67 -0.44 15.88
CA ASN A 86 7.98 0.76 16.68
C ASN A 86 7.33 2.12 16.33
N VAL A 87 6.33 2.17 15.46
CA VAL A 87 5.46 3.37 15.37
C VAL A 87 4.39 3.28 16.47
N GLN A 88 4.17 4.37 17.21
CA GLN A 88 3.08 4.49 18.17
C GLN A 88 1.75 4.40 17.40
N ARG A 89 1.22 3.18 17.30
CA ARG A 89 0.00 2.90 16.57
C ARG A 89 -1.14 3.65 17.28
N PRO A 90 -1.92 4.50 16.58
CA PRO A 90 -3.08 5.11 17.19
C PRO A 90 -4.00 4.02 17.74
N ASP A 91 -4.41 4.21 18.98
CA ASP A 91 -5.32 3.31 19.65
C ASP A 91 -6.67 3.38 18.93
N CYS A 92 -7.13 2.25 18.43
CA CYS A 92 -8.37 2.10 17.69
C CYS A 92 -8.96 0.74 18.05
N GLU A 93 -10.11 0.76 18.71
CA GLU A 93 -10.72 -0.44 19.33
C GLU A 93 -11.00 -1.56 18.30
N ASP A 94 -11.32 -1.21 17.05
CA ASP A 94 -11.67 -2.15 15.97
C ASP A 94 -10.63 -2.25 14.85
N CYS A 95 -9.38 -1.85 15.12
CA CYS A 95 -8.30 -1.87 14.15
C CYS A 95 -7.34 -3.06 14.33
N THR A 96 -7.00 -3.74 13.24
CA THR A 96 -5.94 -4.75 13.19
C THR A 96 -4.80 -4.25 12.33
N TRP A 97 -3.57 -4.25 12.86
CA TRP A 97 -2.38 -3.84 12.10
C TRP A 97 -1.71 -5.04 11.43
N VAL A 98 -1.39 -4.90 10.14
CA VAL A 98 -0.68 -5.91 9.35
C VAL A 98 0.50 -5.25 8.65
N ALA A 99 1.71 -5.66 9.04
CA ALA A 99 2.93 -5.28 8.34
C ALA A 99 3.04 -6.00 6.97
N VAL A 100 3.58 -5.29 5.98
CA VAL A 100 3.96 -5.76 4.63
C VAL A 100 5.42 -5.40 4.34
N PRO A 101 6.10 -6.06 3.39
CA PRO A 101 7.46 -5.70 3.04
C PRO A 101 7.57 -4.24 2.56
N ASP A 102 8.65 -3.58 2.99
CA ASP A 102 9.01 -2.22 2.57
C ASP A 102 9.59 -2.22 1.15
N VAL A 103 8.70 -2.24 0.16
CA VAL A 103 9.05 -2.13 -1.26
C VAL A 103 8.04 -1.27 -2.00
N HIS A 104 8.50 -0.54 -3.00
CA HIS A 104 7.63 0.26 -3.84
C HIS A 104 6.74 -0.62 -4.71
N MET A 105 5.44 -0.34 -4.70
CA MET A 105 4.44 -1.13 -5.42
C MET A 105 3.46 -0.23 -6.15
N THR A 106 2.89 -0.74 -7.24
CA THR A 106 1.70 -0.15 -7.84
C THR A 106 0.52 -0.25 -6.86
N ARG A 107 -0.53 0.54 -7.06
CA ARG A 107 -1.76 0.47 -6.24
C ARG A 107 -2.31 -0.96 -6.15
N THR A 108 -2.37 -1.67 -7.27
CA THR A 108 -2.78 -3.09 -7.31
C THR A 108 -1.79 -3.99 -6.59
N GLY A 109 -0.48 -3.73 -6.70
CA GLY A 109 0.55 -4.46 -5.96
C GLY A 109 0.40 -4.32 -4.46
N GLN A 110 0.16 -3.10 -3.96
CA GLN A 110 -0.12 -2.82 -2.55
C GLN A 110 -1.32 -3.63 -2.05
N VAL A 111 -2.43 -3.62 -2.79
CA VAL A 111 -3.63 -4.39 -2.45
C VAL A 111 -3.32 -5.89 -2.41
N LYS A 112 -2.69 -6.44 -3.45
CA LYS A 112 -2.35 -7.87 -3.50
C LYS A 112 -1.47 -8.31 -2.33
N MET A 113 -0.43 -7.54 -2.02
CA MET A 113 0.48 -7.84 -0.91
C MET A 113 -0.20 -7.70 0.45
N ALA A 114 -1.08 -6.71 0.61
CA ALA A 114 -1.87 -6.56 1.82
C ALA A 114 -2.80 -7.75 2.06
N LEU A 115 -3.57 -8.17 1.03
CA LEU A 115 -4.46 -9.33 1.11
C LEU A 115 -3.69 -10.60 1.43
N LEU A 116 -2.58 -10.82 0.74
CA LEU A 116 -1.71 -11.96 0.98
C LEU A 116 -1.21 -12.00 2.43
N SER A 117 -0.78 -10.86 2.96
CA SER A 117 -0.31 -10.76 4.35
C SER A 117 -1.42 -11.01 5.35
N CYS A 118 -2.64 -10.55 5.06
CA CYS A 118 -3.81 -10.78 5.91
C CYS A 118 -4.22 -12.26 5.92
N LEU A 119 -4.24 -12.91 4.75
CA LEU A 119 -4.57 -14.34 4.62
C LEU A 119 -3.52 -15.20 5.33
N ALA A 120 -2.22 -14.94 5.11
CA ALA A 120 -1.14 -15.68 5.74
C ALA A 120 -1.13 -15.56 7.27
N LYS A 121 -1.61 -14.43 7.82
CA LYS A 121 -1.76 -14.20 9.26
C LYS A 121 -3.11 -14.65 9.82
N GLY A 122 -4.01 -15.19 8.98
CA GLY A 122 -5.37 -15.60 9.38
C GLY A 122 -6.29 -14.44 9.79
N VAL A 123 -5.97 -13.21 9.39
CA VAL A 123 -6.78 -12.01 9.64
C VAL A 123 -8.01 -11.99 8.72
N LEU A 124 -7.83 -12.48 7.49
CA LEU A 124 -8.87 -12.69 6.48
C LEU A 124 -8.90 -14.17 6.07
N ASP A 125 -10.04 -14.60 5.54
CA ASP A 125 -10.28 -15.91 4.93
C ASP A 125 -10.47 -15.77 3.40
N ALA A 126 -10.22 -16.83 2.66
CA ALA A 126 -10.41 -16.86 1.21
C ALA A 126 -11.88 -16.66 0.78
N ALA A 127 -12.86 -16.86 1.67
CA ALA A 127 -14.27 -16.58 1.38
C ALA A 127 -14.71 -15.14 1.74
N ASP A 128 -13.81 -14.30 2.27
CA ASP A 128 -14.17 -12.96 2.72
C ASP A 128 -14.36 -11.97 1.56
N ARG A 129 -15.18 -10.95 1.79
CA ARG A 129 -15.26 -9.75 0.95
C ARG A 129 -14.56 -8.59 1.62
N VAL A 130 -13.84 -7.77 0.89
CA VAL A 130 -13.08 -6.66 1.46
C VAL A 130 -13.16 -5.41 0.60
N VAL A 131 -13.16 -4.25 1.25
CA VAL A 131 -12.99 -2.95 0.59
C VAL A 131 -11.58 -2.47 0.88
N CYS A 132 -10.76 -2.31 -0.15
CA CYS A 132 -9.36 -1.89 -0.03
C CYS A 132 -9.22 -0.43 -0.45
N LEU A 133 -8.61 0.37 0.43
CA LEU A 133 -8.30 1.77 0.22
C LEU A 133 -6.80 1.97 0.11
N THR A 134 -6.37 2.57 -0.99
CA THR A 134 -4.96 2.86 -1.23
C THR A 134 -4.76 4.14 -2.03
N GLY A 135 -3.51 4.53 -2.19
CA GLY A 135 -3.04 5.69 -2.92
C GLY A 135 -1.81 5.37 -3.75
N ILE A 136 -1.26 6.38 -4.43
CA ILE A 136 0.10 6.25 -4.97
C ILE A 136 1.05 6.06 -3.79
N ASP A 137 1.99 5.15 -3.93
CA ASP A 137 3.00 4.96 -2.90
C ASP A 137 3.76 6.28 -2.62
N GLY A 138 3.77 6.69 -1.35
CA GLY A 138 4.40 7.93 -0.90
C GLY A 138 3.62 9.23 -1.17
N SER A 139 2.42 9.18 -1.79
CA SER A 139 1.67 10.42 -2.08
C SER A 139 0.90 11.00 -0.90
N SER A 140 0.87 10.30 0.24
CA SER A 140 0.08 10.71 1.42
C SER A 140 -1.39 11.05 1.10
N THR A 141 -1.94 10.41 0.06
CA THR A 141 -3.30 10.63 -0.43
C THR A 141 -3.93 9.29 -0.76
N ILE A 142 -5.11 9.01 -0.22
CA ILE A 142 -5.95 7.89 -0.64
C ILE A 142 -6.82 8.35 -1.80
N ASP A 143 -6.68 7.71 -2.95
CA ASP A 143 -7.42 8.04 -4.17
C ASP A 143 -8.09 6.83 -4.83
N THR A 144 -7.88 5.63 -4.28
CA THR A 144 -8.31 4.38 -4.88
C THR A 144 -9.10 3.55 -3.89
N LEU A 145 -10.26 3.08 -4.35
CA LEU A 145 -11.12 2.12 -3.66
C LEU A 145 -11.31 0.90 -4.55
N MET A 146 -11.05 -0.29 -4.00
CA MET A 146 -11.25 -1.57 -4.68
C MET A 146 -12.14 -2.47 -3.84
N VAL A 147 -13.20 -3.02 -4.44
CA VAL A 147 -14.07 -4.01 -3.78
C VAL A 147 -13.71 -5.38 -4.31
N LEU A 148 -13.39 -6.31 -3.41
CA LEU A 148 -12.92 -7.65 -3.79
C LEU A 148 -13.72 -8.70 -3.04
N ASP A 149 -14.18 -9.72 -3.77
CA ASP A 149 -14.69 -10.97 -3.23
C ASP A 149 -13.59 -12.02 -3.40
N LEU A 150 -12.92 -12.37 -2.30
CA LEU A 150 -11.74 -13.22 -2.35
C LEU A 150 -12.07 -14.65 -2.81
N GLY A 151 -13.34 -15.05 -2.72
CA GLY A 151 -13.81 -16.37 -3.11
C GLY A 151 -14.07 -16.51 -4.61
N THR A 152 -14.26 -15.40 -5.33
CA THR A 152 -14.61 -15.41 -6.77
C THR A 152 -13.55 -14.78 -7.66
N GLU A 153 -12.46 -14.28 -7.09
CA GLU A 153 -11.38 -13.60 -7.82
C GLU A 153 -10.18 -14.54 -8.03
N PRO A 154 -10.20 -15.41 -9.05
CA PRO A 154 -9.11 -16.33 -9.32
C PRO A 154 -7.83 -15.61 -9.73
N GLU A 155 -7.87 -14.37 -10.22
CA GLU A 155 -6.66 -13.62 -10.63
C GLU A 155 -5.93 -12.95 -9.47
N LEU A 156 -6.61 -12.75 -8.34
CA LEU A 156 -5.97 -12.37 -7.09
C LEU A 156 -5.20 -13.55 -6.49
N PHE A 157 -5.70 -14.77 -6.72
CA PHE A 157 -5.23 -15.99 -6.06
C PHE A 157 -5.26 -17.21 -6.98
N ALA A 158 -4.71 -17.14 -8.20
CA ALA A 158 -4.68 -18.26 -9.17
C ALA A 158 -3.85 -19.47 -8.67
N MET A 159 -3.47 -19.44 -7.40
CA MET A 159 -3.17 -20.57 -6.53
C MET A 159 -4.42 -20.97 -5.74
N SER A 160 -5.55 -21.23 -6.40
CA SER A 160 -6.71 -21.91 -5.81
C SER A 160 -6.44 -23.42 -5.67
N GLY A 161 -5.30 -23.70 -5.05
CA GLY A 161 -4.93 -24.92 -4.36
C GLY A 161 -4.31 -24.50 -3.04
N GLY A 162 -5.01 -23.65 -2.30
CA GLY A 162 -4.58 -23.07 -1.03
C GLY A 162 -3.30 -22.24 -1.16
N PHE A 163 -3.43 -20.91 -1.23
CA PHE A 163 -2.37 -20.02 -0.76
C PHE A 163 -2.30 -20.07 0.78
N ALA A 164 -2.27 -21.27 1.37
CA ALA A 164 -1.36 -21.45 2.47
C ALA A 164 0.01 -21.42 1.79
N LEU A 165 0.90 -20.52 2.21
CA LEU A 165 2.32 -20.74 2.02
C LEU A 165 2.55 -22.20 2.44
N GLY A 166 2.68 -23.13 1.48
CA GLY A 166 2.38 -24.56 1.71
C GLY A 166 3.03 -24.98 3.02
N GLY A 167 2.27 -25.63 3.92
CA GLY A 167 2.31 -25.52 5.39
C GLY A 167 3.65 -25.50 6.17
N GLY A 168 4.81 -25.54 5.52
CA GLY A 168 6.13 -25.26 6.06
C GLY A 168 6.77 -23.91 5.69
N ILE A 169 6.20 -23.10 4.79
CA ILE A 169 6.82 -21.78 4.45
C ILE A 169 6.32 -20.71 5.43
N ARG A 170 7.23 -20.19 6.25
CA ARG A 170 6.93 -19.06 7.14
C ARG A 170 6.75 -17.76 6.34
N PHE A 171 5.84 -16.89 6.80
CA PHE A 171 5.53 -15.62 6.12
C PHE A 171 6.74 -14.68 6.03
N ASP A 172 7.60 -14.63 7.05
CA ASP A 172 8.81 -13.82 7.06
C ASP A 172 9.83 -14.24 5.99
N VAL A 173 9.90 -15.54 5.66
CA VAL A 173 10.72 -16.05 4.55
C VAL A 173 10.16 -15.58 3.21
N PHE A 174 8.85 -15.67 3.02
CA PHE A 174 8.18 -15.17 1.82
C PHE A 174 8.35 -13.66 1.66
N GLU A 175 8.16 -12.90 2.74
CA GLU A 175 8.37 -11.46 2.80
C GLU A 175 9.79 -11.09 2.37
N ARG A 176 10.79 -11.80 2.89
CA ARG A 176 12.19 -11.58 2.51
C ARG A 176 12.44 -11.89 1.04
N ALA A 177 11.84 -12.95 0.51
CA ALA A 177 11.97 -13.32 -0.90
C ALA A 177 11.37 -12.25 -1.83
N VAL A 178 10.17 -11.75 -1.52
CA VAL A 178 9.54 -10.64 -2.27
C VAL A 178 10.39 -9.38 -2.18
N SER A 179 10.88 -9.04 -0.99
CA SER A 179 11.76 -7.88 -0.79
C SER A 179 13.01 -7.96 -1.68
N LEU A 180 13.71 -9.10 -1.70
CA LEU A 180 14.86 -9.33 -2.57
C LEU A 180 14.49 -9.28 -4.05
N ALA A 181 13.38 -9.89 -4.44
CA ALA A 181 12.90 -9.85 -5.82
C ALA A 181 12.64 -8.43 -6.29
N THR A 182 12.01 -7.59 -5.46
CA THR A 182 11.74 -6.19 -5.83
C THR A 182 13.02 -5.35 -5.84
N GLN A 183 13.93 -5.54 -4.90
CA GLN A 183 15.25 -4.88 -4.92
C GLN A 183 16.00 -5.20 -6.22
N LEU A 184 16.07 -6.49 -6.59
CA LEU A 184 16.68 -6.93 -7.84
C LEU A 184 15.94 -6.44 -9.09
N ALA A 185 14.61 -6.28 -9.03
CA ALA A 185 13.84 -5.72 -10.13
C ALA A 185 14.12 -4.23 -10.35
N VAL A 186 14.39 -3.48 -9.27
CA VAL A 186 14.73 -2.05 -9.33
C VAL A 186 16.19 -1.84 -9.76
N GLU A 187 17.13 -2.57 -9.15
CA GLU A 187 18.56 -2.40 -9.42
C GLU A 187 19.02 -3.09 -10.70
N GLY A 188 18.45 -4.25 -11.01
CA GLY A 188 18.95 -5.14 -12.03
C GLY A 188 20.34 -5.71 -11.71
N ARG A 189 20.91 -6.46 -12.64
CA ARG A 189 22.32 -6.89 -12.58
C ARG A 189 23.13 -5.93 -13.41
N GLU A 190 24.09 -5.24 -12.79
CA GLU A 190 24.94 -4.23 -13.47
C GLU A 190 24.08 -3.15 -14.16
N GLY A 191 22.92 -2.81 -13.57
CA GLY A 191 21.96 -1.85 -14.12
C GLY A 191 21.10 -2.37 -15.28
N ARG A 192 21.14 -3.68 -15.56
CA ARG A 192 20.35 -4.32 -16.63
C ARG A 192 19.22 -5.17 -16.06
N PRO A 193 18.02 -5.15 -16.68
CA PRO A 193 16.94 -6.01 -16.25
C PRO A 193 17.33 -7.47 -16.42
N VAL A 194 17.11 -8.27 -15.36
CA VAL A 194 17.33 -9.70 -15.35
C VAL A 194 16.10 -10.41 -14.78
N GLY A 195 15.78 -11.57 -15.34
CA GLY A 195 14.77 -12.44 -14.75
C GLY A 195 15.30 -13.09 -13.47
N LEU A 196 14.40 -13.34 -12.51
CA LEU A 196 14.71 -14.00 -11.25
C LEU A 196 13.74 -15.16 -11.02
N ILE A 197 14.28 -16.28 -10.57
CA ILE A 197 13.51 -17.41 -10.03
C ILE A 197 13.96 -17.59 -8.58
N ILE A 198 12.99 -17.59 -7.66
CA ILE A 198 13.21 -17.92 -6.25
C ILE A 198 12.47 -19.22 -5.96
N VAL A 199 13.18 -20.20 -5.39
CA VAL A 199 12.59 -21.45 -4.90
C VAL A 199 12.56 -21.38 -3.38
N LEU A 200 11.37 -21.49 -2.81
CA LEU A 200 11.16 -21.56 -1.36
C LEU A 200 10.74 -22.97 -0.99
N GLY A 201 11.39 -23.55 0.01
CA GLY A 201 11.11 -24.90 0.46
C GLY A 201 11.96 -25.26 1.68
N ASP A 202 11.67 -26.44 2.23
CA ASP A 202 12.42 -27.01 3.34
C ASP A 202 13.73 -27.61 2.82
N SER A 203 14.85 -26.97 3.12
CA SER A 203 16.16 -27.43 2.66
C SER A 203 16.58 -28.77 3.25
N GLU A 204 16.16 -29.08 4.48
CA GLU A 204 16.55 -30.32 5.17
C GLU A 204 15.93 -31.54 4.48
N ASN A 205 14.68 -31.40 4.03
CA ASN A 205 13.96 -32.46 3.33
C ASN A 205 14.30 -32.56 1.82
N VAL A 206 15.00 -31.57 1.25
CA VAL A 206 15.36 -31.54 -0.18
C VAL A 206 16.81 -31.98 -0.44
N GLN A 207 17.71 -31.89 0.55
CA GLN A 207 19.12 -32.29 0.41
C GLN A 207 19.38 -33.79 0.60
N ALA A 208 18.33 -34.61 0.77
CA ALA A 208 18.43 -36.06 0.98
C ALA A 208 18.66 -36.84 -0.32
#